data_AF-A0A7S0VZD6-F1
#
_entry.id   AF-A0A7S0VZD6-F1
#
_cell.length_a   1.000
_cell.length_b   1.000
_cell.length_c   1.000
_cell.angle_alpha   90.00
_cell.angle_beta   90.00
_cell.angle_gamma   90.00
#
_symmetry.space_group_name_H-M   'P 1'
#
loop_
_entity.id
_entity.type
_entity.pdbx_description
1 polymer ?
#
loop_
_entity_poly.entity_id
_entity_poly.type
_entity_poly.pdbx_seq_one_letter_code
_entity_poly.pdbx_strand_id
1 'polypeptide(L)'
;NSREKRRELIWQMIQKKSPDINIVFIESLCDDEFILRENFRSKIKNSPDFKGMGADEAYQDLVQRIRNYEAQYQTITDDTLSYIRLFNLSSKVACNKIYGRM
;
A
#
# COMPACT_ATOMS: atom_id res chain seq x y z
N ASN A 1 6.21 -1.08 0.64
CA ASN A 1 6.56 -1.54 2.01
C ASN A 1 5.70 -2.72 2.44
N SER A 2 5.56 -3.67 1.52
CA SER A 2 4.57 -4.74 1.58
C SER A 2 5.06 -5.99 2.32
N ARG A 3 6.35 -6.03 2.70
CA ARG A 3 6.98 -7.11 3.46
C ARG A 3 7.43 -6.60 4.81
N GLU A 4 7.31 -7.43 5.83
CA GLU A 4 7.68 -7.11 7.22
C GLU A 4 9.15 -6.71 7.32
N LYS A 5 10.06 -7.53 6.77
CA LYS A 5 11.51 -7.25 6.76
C LYS A 5 11.86 -5.88 6.19
N ARG A 6 11.11 -5.41 5.18
CA ARG A 6 11.37 -4.10 4.58
C ARG A 6 10.88 -2.96 5.46
N ARG A 7 9.79 -3.14 6.21
CA ARG A 7 9.32 -2.17 7.21
C ARG A 7 10.32 -2.05 8.35
N GLU A 8 10.81 -3.18 8.85
CA GLU A 8 11.85 -3.22 9.90
C GLU A 8 13.12 -2.49 9.47
N LEU A 9 13.64 -2.77 8.27
CA LEU A 9 14.81 -2.08 7.74
C LEU A 9 14.62 -0.56 7.65
N ILE A 10 13.44 -0.10 7.18
CA ILE A 10 13.13 1.33 7.10
C ILE A 10 13.09 1.94 8.50
N TRP A 11 12.45 1.26 9.46
CA TRP A 11 12.36 1.70 10.83
C TRP A 11 13.76 1.86 11.45
N GLN A 12 14.59 0.82 11.36
CA GLN A 12 15.97 0.85 11.86
C GLN A 12 16.81 1.96 11.19
N MET A 13 16.68 2.14 9.88
CA MET A 13 17.42 3.18 9.15
C MET A 13 17.05 4.59 9.62
N ILE A 14 15.76 4.86 9.84
CA ILE A 14 15.28 6.17 10.29
C ILE A 14 15.66 6.39 11.75
N GLN A 15 15.44 5.42 12.63
CA GLN A 15 15.82 5.52 14.05
C GLN A 15 17.32 5.77 14.23
N LYS A 16 18.17 5.17 13.39
CA LYS A 16 19.61 5.39 13.42
C LYS A 16 20.01 6.81 12.98
N LYS A 17 19.32 7.39 12.00
CA LYS A 17 19.65 8.71 11.43
C LYS A 17 18.98 9.87 12.16
N SER A 18 17.79 9.64 12.70
CA SER A 18 16.91 10.67 13.25
C SER A 18 16.02 10.05 14.33
N PRO A 19 16.57 9.78 15.52
CA PRO A 19 15.86 9.06 16.59
C PRO A 19 14.60 9.79 17.10
N ASP A 20 14.51 11.10 16.87
CA ASP A 20 13.39 11.93 17.29
C ASP A 20 12.20 11.91 16.31
N ILE A 21 12.34 11.23 15.16
CA ILE A 21 11.29 11.14 14.14
C ILE A 21 10.46 9.88 14.39
N ASN A 22 9.17 10.08 14.67
CA ASN A 22 8.21 8.98 14.72
C ASN A 22 7.78 8.56 13.30
N ILE A 23 7.66 7.25 13.09
CA ILE A 23 7.25 6.68 11.80
C ILE A 23 5.83 6.15 11.93
N VAL A 24 4.96 6.58 11.03
CA VAL A 24 3.62 6.02 10.88
C VAL A 24 3.52 5.33 9.52
N PHE A 25 3.20 4.04 9.52
CA PHE A 25 2.93 3.31 8.28
C PHE A 25 1.48 3.53 7.84
N ILE A 26 1.26 3.87 6.58
CA ILE A 26 -0.08 3.94 5.99
C ILE A 26 -0.26 2.71 5.10
N GLU A 27 -1.23 1.87 5.45
CA GLU A 27 -1.61 0.68 4.72
C GLU A 27 -2.99 0.90 4.10
N SER A 28 -3.12 0.69 2.79
CA SER A 28 -4.41 0.74 2.09
C SER A 28 -4.75 -0.66 1.61
N LEU A 29 -5.84 -1.21 2.15
CA LEU A 29 -6.41 -2.49 1.77
C LEU A 29 -7.66 -2.24 0.95
N CYS A 30 -7.74 -2.87 -0.22
CA CYS A 30 -8.92 -2.81 -1.07
C CYS A 30 -9.21 -4.23 -1.57
N ASP A 31 -10.32 -4.81 -1.12
CA ASP A 31 -10.83 -6.11 -1.57
C ASP A 31 -12.11 -5.97 -2.40
N ASP A 32 -12.67 -4.77 -2.50
CA ASP A 32 -13.83 -4.48 -3.35
C ASP A 32 -13.46 -4.54 -4.85
N GLU A 33 -13.98 -5.55 -5.53
CA GLU A 33 -13.76 -5.77 -6.97
C GLU A 33 -14.21 -4.59 -7.84
N PHE A 34 -15.29 -3.90 -7.49
CA PHE A 34 -15.81 -2.79 -8.29
C PHE A 34 -14.84 -1.61 -8.21
N ILE A 35 -14.40 -1.27 -7.00
CA ILE A 35 -13.42 -0.21 -6.75
C ILE A 35 -12.09 -0.54 -7.44
N LEU A 36 -11.64 -1.80 -7.35
CA LEU A 36 -10.41 -2.25 -8.01
C LEU A 36 -10.51 -2.11 -9.53
N ARG A 37 -11.62 -2.52 -10.15
CA ARG A 37 -11.84 -2.40 -11.60
C ARG A 37 -11.83 -0.95 -12.06
N GLU A 38 -12.50 -0.04 -11.34
CA GLU A 38 -12.49 1.39 -11.65
C GLU A 38 -11.08 1.98 -11.57
N ASN A 39 -10.35 1.66 -10.49
CA ASN A 39 -8.97 2.08 -10.31
C ASN A 39 -8.05 1.55 -11.41
N PHE A 40 -8.22 0.29 -11.84
CA PHE A 40 -7.42 -0.31 -12.90
C PHE A 40 -7.67 0.37 -14.24
N ARG A 41 -8.95 0.59 -14.59
CA ARG A 41 -9.33 1.30 -15.80
C ARG A 41 -8.75 2.71 -15.81
N SER A 42 -8.86 3.43 -14.69
CA SER A 42 -8.27 4.76 -14.53
C SER A 42 -6.74 4.74 -14.68
N LYS A 43 -6.08 3.74 -14.09
CA LYS A 43 -4.63 3.59 -14.14
C LYS A 43 -4.12 3.27 -15.54
N ILE A 44 -4.78 2.38 -16.27
CA ILE A 44 -4.43 2.06 -17.66
C ILE A 44 -4.59 3.29 -18.55
N LYS A 45 -5.65 4.08 -18.35
CA LYS A 45 -5.92 5.28 -19.15
C LYS A 45 -4.94 6.42 -18.87
N ASN A 46 -4.58 6.62 -17.61
CA ASN A 46 -3.89 7.84 -17.16
C ASN A 46 -2.41 7.64 -16.79
N SER A 47 -1.94 6.41 -16.58
CA SER A 47 -0.55 6.16 -16.23
C SER A 47 0.35 6.18 -17.48
N PRO A 48 1.51 6.84 -17.44
CA PRO A 48 2.50 6.74 -18.52
C PRO A 48 3.02 5.32 -18.73
N ASP A 49 2.90 4.43 -17.73
CA ASP A 49 3.37 3.04 -17.78
C ASP A 49 2.70 2.20 -18.88
N PHE A 50 1.47 2.56 -19.29
CA PHE A 50 0.67 1.82 -20.27
C PHE A 50 0.47 2.60 -21.58
N LYS A 51 1.20 3.71 -21.76
CA LYS A 51 1.06 4.56 -22.94
C LYS A 51 1.49 3.80 -24.19
N GLY A 52 0.57 3.66 -25.15
CA GLY A 52 0.81 2.97 -26.42
C GLY A 52 0.56 1.46 -26.40
N MET A 53 0.18 0.88 -25.26
CA MET A 53 -0.29 -0.51 -25.18
C MET A 53 -1.77 -0.61 -25.56
N GLY A 54 -2.17 -1.76 -26.12
CA GLY A 54 -3.58 -2.07 -26.31
C GLY A 54 -4.29 -2.23 -24.96
N ALA A 55 -5.58 -1.90 -24.89
CA ALA A 55 -6.34 -1.92 -23.62
C ALA A 55 -6.31 -3.31 -22.96
N ASP A 56 -6.47 -4.38 -23.75
CA ASP A 56 -6.44 -5.76 -23.25
C ASP A 56 -5.04 -6.18 -22.77
N GLU A 57 -4.00 -5.77 -23.50
CA GLU A 57 -2.60 -6.05 -23.13
C GLU A 57 -2.21 -5.34 -21.82
N ALA A 58 -2.55 -4.05 -21.71
CA ALA A 58 -2.32 -3.26 -20.50
C ALA A 58 -3.08 -3.83 -19.28
N TYR A 59 -4.29 -4.34 -19.50
CA TYR A 59 -5.07 -4.99 -18.45
C TYR A 59 -4.42 -6.30 -17.98
N GLN A 60 -3.98 -7.17 -18.90
CA GLN A 60 -3.30 -8.41 -18.56
C GLN A 60 -1.97 -8.17 -17.82
N ASP A 61 -1.16 -7.21 -18.28
CA ASP A 61 0.09 -6.83 -17.59
C ASP A 61 -0.20 -6.33 -16.17
N LEU A 62 -1.21 -5.46 -16.01
CA LEU A 62 -1.59 -4.94 -14.70
C LEU A 62 -2.05 -6.06 -13.75
N VAL A 63 -2.91 -6.98 -14.21
CA VAL A 63 -3.38 -8.13 -13.43
C VAL A 63 -2.22 -9.03 -13.01
N GLN A 64 -1.29 -9.32 -13.92
CA GLN A 64 -0.13 -10.15 -13.60
C GLN A 64 0.79 -9.49 -12.56
N ARG A 65 0.99 -8.17 -12.66
CA ARG A 65 1.74 -7.41 -11.66
C ARG A 65 1.06 -7.49 -10.30
N ILE A 66 -0.25 -7.30 -10.23
CA ILE A 66 -1.01 -7.36 -8.97
C ILE A 66 -0.88 -8.73 -8.33
N ARG A 67 -1.07 -9.83 -9.07
CA ARG A 67 -0.90 -11.20 -8.54
C ARG A 67 0.48 -11.41 -7.92
N ASN A 68 1.52 -10.90 -8.57
CA ASN A 68 2.89 -10.98 -8.05
C ASN A 68 3.07 -10.18 -6.75
N TYR A 69 2.41 -9.02 -6.63
CA TYR A 69 2.40 -8.22 -5.40
C TYR A 69 1.61 -8.89 -4.28
N GLU A 70 0.43 -9.45 -4.57
CA GLU A 70 -0.42 -10.16 -3.61
C GLU A 70 0.28 -11.38 -3.03
N ALA A 71 0.95 -12.18 -3.87
CA ALA A 71 1.70 -13.37 -3.44
C ALA A 71 2.80 -13.06 -2.42
N GLN A 72 3.26 -11.81 -2.35
CA GLN A 72 4.34 -11.37 -1.47
C GLN A 72 3.87 -10.38 -0.40
N TYR A 73 2.59 -10.02 -0.41
CA TYR A 73 2.03 -9.03 0.49
C TYR A 73 1.84 -9.63 1.89
N GLN A 74 2.34 -8.90 2.89
CA GLN A 74 2.24 -9.24 4.29
C GLN A 74 1.62 -8.05 5.02
N THR A 75 0.35 -8.19 5.37
CA THR A 75 -0.39 -7.22 6.21
C THR A 75 0.39 -6.92 7.48
N ILE A 76 0.30 -5.69 7.98
CA ILE A 76 0.91 -5.33 9.25
C ILE A 76 0.14 -6.03 10.39
N THR A 77 0.74 -7.03 11.02
CA THR A 77 0.18 -7.71 12.20
C THR A 77 0.91 -7.36 13.49
N ASP A 78 1.98 -6.56 13.38
CA ASP A 78 2.80 -6.16 14.52
C ASP A 78 2.19 -4.93 15.22
N ASP A 79 1.54 -5.18 16.35
CA ASP A 79 0.93 -4.15 17.20
C ASP A 79 1.96 -3.24 17.88
N THR A 80 3.26 -3.53 17.77
CA THR A 80 4.30 -2.63 18.27
C THR A 80 4.46 -1.38 17.41
N LEU A 81 4.12 -1.46 16.11
CA LEU A 81 4.30 -0.39 15.12
C LEU A 81 3.15 0.61 15.11
N SER A 82 3.46 1.89 14.90
CA SER A 82 2.44 2.91 14.61
C SER A 82 1.97 2.79 13.15
N TYR A 83 0.68 2.55 12.95
CA TYR A 83 0.11 2.46 11.61
C TYR A 83 -1.34 2.94 11.52
N ILE A 84 -1.71 3.37 10.32
CA ILE A 84 -3.08 3.65 9.90
C ILE A 84 -3.41 2.69 8.76
N ARG A 85 -4.50 1.95 8.91
CA ARG A 85 -5.02 1.04 7.90
C ARG A 85 -6.33 1.56 7.37
N LEU A 86 -6.37 1.83 6.07
CA LEU A 86 -7.55 2.25 5.34
C LEU A 86 -8.12 1.03 4.60
N PHE A 87 -9.42 0.82 4.68
CA PHE A 87 -10.12 -0.26 3.98
C PHE A 87 -11.04 0.33 2.92
N ASN A 88 -11.00 -0.21 1.70
CA ASN A 88 -11.85 0.15 0.56
C ASN A 88 -12.00 1.67 0.40
N LEU A 89 -10.87 2.35 0.15
CA LEU A 89 -10.80 3.80 -0.06
C LEU A 89 -11.40 4.67 1.05
N SER A 90 -11.36 4.19 2.32
CA SER A 90 -11.79 4.87 3.56
C SER A 90 -13.18 4.46 4.09
N SER A 91 -13.79 3.40 3.59
CA SER A 91 -15.01 2.82 4.19
C SER A 91 -14.83 2.49 5.69
N LYS A 92 -13.62 2.09 6.08
CA LYS A 92 -13.22 1.81 7.46
C LYS A 92 -11.77 2.22 7.66
N VAL A 93 -11.46 2.67 8.87
CA VAL A 93 -10.11 3.03 9.30
C VAL A 93 -9.79 2.30 10.60
N ALA A 94 -8.60 1.71 10.68
CA ALA A 94 -8.05 1.18 11.92
C ALA A 94 -6.72 1.88 12.22
N CYS A 95 -6.58 2.37 13.44
CA CYS A 95 -5.38 3.09 13.89
C CYS A 95 -4.73 2.31 15.02
N ASN A 96 -3.40 2.18 14.98
CA ASN A 96 -2.62 1.63 16.06
C ASN A 96 -1.52 2.62 16.48
N LYS A 97 -1.42 2.88 17.78
CA LYS A 97 -0.37 3.72 18.40
C LYS A 97 -0.13 5.05 17.66
N ILE A 98 -1.21 5.76 17.37
CA ILE A 98 -1.15 7.10 16.78
C ILE A 98 -1.22 8.12 17.90
N TYR A 99 -0.15 8.89 18.06
CA TYR A 99 -0.02 9.91 19.09
C TYR A 99 0.11 11.29 18.44
N GLY A 100 -0.66 12.24 18.94
CA GLY A 100 -0.54 13.66 18.63
C GLY A 100 -0.77 14.45 19.91
N ARG A 101 0.01 15.51 20.11
CA ARG A 101 -0.32 16.52 21.12
C ARG A 101 -1.17 17.58 20.44
N MET A 102 -2.33 17.86 21.02
CA MET A 102 -3.19 18.97 20.64
C MET A 102 -2.84 20.18 21.50
#